data_AF-A0A7V6UDS2-F1
#
_entry.id   AF-A0A7V6UDS2-F1
#
_cell.length_a   1.000
_cell.length_b   1.000
_cell.length_c   1.000
_cell.angle_alpha   90.00
_cell.angle_beta   90.00
_cell.angle_gamma   90.00
#
_symmetry.space_group_name_H-M   'P 1'
#
loop_
_entity.id
_entity.type
_entity.pdbx_description
1 polymer ?
#
loop_
_entity_poly.entity_id
_entity_poly.type
_entity_poly.pdbx_seq_one_letter_code
_entity_poly.pdbx_strand_id
1 'polypeptide(L)'
;MLPFDDDIICRRTLNGPQFNIPQRFVKHSPSGMEWGYGGSGPADFALNILALFVGLEKAEELYQEFKSRFVATLPFEGGVIKKTDIMNWLKEKGIKRGDDWLEDIRCHVQG
;
A
#
# COMPACT_ATOMS: atom_id res chain seq x y z
N MET A 1 8.52 11.49 -9.13
CA MET A 1 7.16 10.96 -9.37
C MET A 1 6.23 11.67 -8.41
N LEU A 2 5.09 12.21 -8.86
CA LEU A 2 4.14 12.89 -7.96
C LEU A 2 3.63 11.90 -6.90
N PRO A 3 3.32 12.38 -5.68
CA PRO A 3 2.79 11.50 -4.64
C PRO A 3 1.45 10.94 -5.13
N PHE A 4 1.24 9.63 -4.92
CA PHE A 4 0.00 8.97 -5.34
C PHE A 4 -1.18 9.65 -4.66
N ASP A 5 -2.19 10.03 -5.43
CA ASP A 5 -3.28 10.90 -4.95
C ASP A 5 -4.68 10.36 -5.25
N ASP A 6 -4.78 9.06 -5.53
CA ASP A 6 -6.02 8.37 -5.90
C ASP A 6 -6.45 7.35 -4.84
N ASP A 7 -7.61 6.75 -5.00
CA ASP A 7 -8.06 5.58 -4.26
C ASP A 7 -7.22 4.34 -4.64
N ILE A 8 -7.20 3.32 -3.78
CA ILE A 8 -6.62 2.02 -4.12
C ILE A 8 -7.73 1.10 -4.63
N ILE A 9 -7.54 0.56 -5.82
CA ILE A 9 -8.52 -0.30 -6.50
C ILE A 9 -7.86 -1.65 -6.75
N CYS A 10 -8.54 -2.70 -6.30
CA CYS A 10 -8.23 -4.07 -6.71
C CYS A 10 -9.47 -4.75 -7.27
N ARG A 11 -9.27 -5.64 -8.24
CA ARG A 11 -10.35 -6.44 -8.83
C ARG A 11 -9.82 -7.82 -9.19
N ARG A 12 -10.58 -8.85 -8.88
CA ARG A 12 -10.30 -10.20 -9.37
C ARG A 12 -10.93 -10.38 -10.74
N THR A 13 -10.14 -10.84 -11.71
CA THR A 13 -10.58 -11.11 -13.08
C THR A 13 -10.26 -12.55 -13.47
N LEU A 14 -10.69 -12.98 -14.67
CA LEU A 14 -10.31 -14.29 -15.21
C LEU A 14 -8.78 -14.44 -15.39
N ASN A 15 -8.06 -13.34 -15.55
CA ASN A 15 -6.60 -13.31 -15.68
C ASN A 15 -5.89 -13.16 -14.32
N GLY A 16 -6.62 -13.33 -13.22
CA GLY A 16 -6.10 -13.16 -11.86
C GLY A 16 -6.33 -11.76 -11.28
N PRO A 17 -5.66 -11.45 -10.15
CA PRO A 17 -5.80 -10.19 -9.45
C PRO A 17 -5.23 -9.01 -10.25
N GLN A 18 -5.97 -7.90 -10.27
CA GLN A 18 -5.58 -6.64 -10.91
C GLN A 18 -5.57 -5.52 -9.89
N PHE A 19 -4.63 -4.58 -10.03
CA PHE A 19 -4.38 -3.48 -9.11
C PHE A 19 -4.15 -2.19 -9.90
N ASN A 20 -4.56 -1.05 -9.36
CA ASN A 20 -4.18 0.25 -9.92
C ASN A 20 -2.79 0.73 -9.45
N ILE A 21 -2.06 -0.09 -8.68
CA ILE A 21 -0.68 0.17 -8.25
C ILE A 21 0.21 -1.04 -8.59
N PRO A 22 1.50 -0.81 -8.93
CA PRO A 22 2.44 -1.91 -9.12
C PRO A 22 2.97 -2.44 -7.77
N GLN A 23 3.43 -3.68 -7.75
CA GLN A 23 4.23 -4.21 -6.63
C GLN A 23 5.67 -3.74 -6.77
N ARG A 24 6.03 -2.64 -6.11
CA ARG A 24 7.40 -2.10 -6.09
C ARG A 24 8.28 -2.77 -5.04
N PHE A 25 7.68 -3.19 -3.93
CA PHE A 25 8.36 -3.80 -2.81
C PHE A 25 7.84 -5.23 -2.63
N VAL A 26 8.77 -6.20 -2.62
CA VAL A 26 8.49 -7.61 -2.38
C VAL A 26 9.15 -7.99 -1.07
N LYS A 27 8.36 -8.18 -0.01
CA LYS A 27 8.89 -8.54 1.31
C LYS A 27 8.51 -9.96 1.70
N HIS A 28 7.28 -10.36 1.40
CA HIS A 28 6.72 -11.65 1.83
C HIS A 28 6.31 -12.55 0.67
N SER A 29 5.96 -12.00 -0.49
CA SER A 29 5.30 -12.76 -1.56
C SER A 29 5.91 -12.48 -2.93
N PRO A 30 6.90 -13.30 -3.35
CA PRO A 30 7.41 -13.28 -4.73
C PRO A 30 6.35 -13.60 -5.77
N SER A 31 5.26 -14.28 -5.37
CA SER A 31 4.15 -14.65 -6.24
C SER A 31 3.12 -13.54 -6.46
N GLY A 32 3.23 -12.41 -5.75
CA GLY A 32 2.38 -11.25 -5.99
C GLY A 32 1.63 -10.71 -4.78
N MET A 33 1.05 -9.54 -4.98
CA MET A 33 0.05 -8.93 -4.09
C MET A 33 -1.27 -9.69 -4.16
N GLU A 34 -2.01 -9.74 -3.05
CA GLU A 34 -3.34 -10.37 -2.93
C GLU A 34 -4.19 -9.62 -1.87
N TRP A 35 -5.45 -10.00 -1.66
CA TRP A 35 -6.32 -9.42 -0.64
C TRP A 35 -7.37 -10.42 -0.12
N GLY A 36 -8.13 -10.02 0.92
CA GLY A 36 -9.26 -10.79 1.44
C GLY A 36 -8.90 -11.90 2.44
N TYR A 37 -7.63 -11.96 2.89
CA TYR A 37 -7.18 -12.87 3.94
C TYR A 37 -5.90 -12.36 4.62
N GLY A 38 -5.45 -13.05 5.68
CA GLY A 38 -4.32 -12.63 6.53
C GLY A 38 -2.90 -13.04 6.10
N GLY A 39 -2.66 -13.38 4.83
CA GLY A 39 -1.40 -13.99 4.38
C GLY A 39 -0.33 -13.03 3.81
N SER A 40 0.68 -13.61 3.15
CA SER A 40 1.84 -12.90 2.60
C SER A 40 1.52 -11.95 1.45
N GLY A 41 0.68 -12.35 0.50
CA GLY A 41 0.28 -11.47 -0.61
C GLY A 41 -0.50 -10.23 -0.14
N PRO A 42 -1.49 -10.35 0.78
CA PRO A 42 -2.11 -9.22 1.46
C PRO A 42 -1.14 -8.33 2.24
N ALA A 43 -0.11 -8.93 2.85
CA ALA A 43 0.93 -8.19 3.54
C ALA A 43 1.77 -7.33 2.58
N ASP A 44 2.18 -7.87 1.44
CA ASP A 44 2.89 -7.10 0.41
C ASP A 44 1.99 -6.05 -0.23
N PHE A 45 0.69 -6.33 -0.40
CA PHE A 45 -0.24 -5.32 -0.90
C PHE A 45 -0.35 -4.14 0.07
N ALA A 46 -0.52 -4.41 1.37
CA ALA A 46 -0.54 -3.37 2.41
C ALA A 46 0.75 -2.53 2.44
N LEU A 47 1.91 -3.17 2.31
CA LEU A 47 3.20 -2.50 2.27
C LEU A 47 3.30 -1.54 1.08
N ASN A 48 2.96 -2.02 -0.11
CA ASN A 48 3.01 -1.21 -1.34
C ASN A 48 2.02 -0.05 -1.32
N ILE A 49 0.82 -0.24 -0.73
CA ILE A 49 -0.12 0.86 -0.53
C ILE A 49 0.50 1.91 0.38
N LEU A 50 0.91 1.55 1.60
CA LEU A 50 1.43 2.54 2.56
C LEU A 50 2.69 3.24 2.07
N ALA A 51 3.55 2.52 1.35
CA ALA A 51 4.75 3.10 0.77
C ALA A 51 4.45 4.16 -0.31
N LEU A 52 3.21 4.30 -0.80
CA LEU A 52 2.82 5.43 -1.66
C LEU A 52 2.43 6.69 -0.86
N PHE A 53 2.07 6.53 0.42
CA PHE A 53 1.56 7.62 1.27
C PHE A 53 2.60 8.15 2.26
N VAL A 54 3.46 7.28 2.81
CA VAL A 54 4.29 7.61 3.98
C VAL A 54 5.76 7.21 3.87
N GLY A 55 6.20 6.69 2.72
CA GLY A 55 7.57 6.17 2.58
C GLY A 55 7.65 4.70 2.95
N LEU A 56 8.70 4.02 2.47
CA LEU A 56 8.90 2.60 2.76
C LEU A 56 9.16 2.37 4.26
N GLU A 57 10.03 3.17 4.88
CA GLU A 57 10.40 3.03 6.29
C GLU A 57 9.16 3.03 7.18
N LYS A 58 8.31 4.05 7.05
CA LYS A 58 7.07 4.13 7.83
C LYS A 58 6.06 3.06 7.44
N ALA A 59 6.01 2.66 6.17
CA ALA A 59 5.15 1.58 5.73
C ALA A 59 5.52 0.25 6.38
N GLU A 60 6.81 -0.05 6.58
CA GLU A 60 7.26 -1.28 7.22
C GLU A 60 6.83 -1.39 8.69
N GLU A 61 6.70 -0.28 9.40
CA GLU A 61 6.17 -0.25 10.77
C GLU A 61 4.66 -0.53 10.83
N LEU A 62 3.93 -0.16 9.78
CA LEU A 62 2.47 0.01 9.82
C LEU A 62 1.70 -1.06 9.02
N TYR A 63 2.32 -1.71 8.04
CA TYR A 63 1.61 -2.52 7.05
C TYR A 63 0.87 -3.72 7.64
N GLN A 64 1.32 -4.32 8.74
CA GLN A 64 0.63 -5.49 9.33
C GLN A 64 -0.72 -5.11 9.94
N GLU A 65 -0.79 -3.95 10.60
CA GLU A 65 -2.05 -3.43 11.15
C GLU A 65 -2.95 -2.96 10.02
N PHE A 66 -2.40 -2.20 9.07
CA PHE A 66 -3.14 -1.73 7.89
C PHE A 66 -3.72 -2.91 7.08
N LYS A 67 -2.94 -3.97 6.88
CA LYS A 67 -3.38 -5.22 6.24
C LYS A 67 -4.61 -5.77 6.93
N SER A 68 -4.54 -5.92 8.25
CA SER A 68 -5.62 -6.52 9.04
C SER A 68 -6.91 -5.71 8.97
N ARG A 69 -6.80 -4.38 8.96
CA ARG A 69 -7.95 -3.47 8.93
C ARG A 69 -8.59 -3.34 7.54
N PHE A 70 -7.78 -3.16 6.50
CA PHE A 70 -8.28 -2.79 5.17
C PHE A 70 -8.10 -3.87 4.12
N VAL A 71 -6.97 -4.58 4.10
CA VAL A 71 -6.63 -5.48 2.98
C VAL A 71 -7.21 -6.88 3.18
N ALA A 72 -7.13 -7.41 4.38
CA ALA A 72 -7.63 -8.74 4.73
C ALA A 72 -9.16 -8.83 4.76
N THR A 73 -9.84 -7.69 4.87
CA THR A 73 -11.30 -7.57 4.96
C THR A 73 -11.98 -7.25 3.63
N LEU A 74 -11.20 -7.01 2.56
CA LEU A 74 -11.74 -6.76 1.23
C LEU A 74 -12.50 -8.00 0.69
N PRO A 75 -13.62 -7.79 -0.02
CA PRO A 75 -14.33 -8.86 -0.70
C PRO A 75 -13.44 -9.62 -1.70
N PHE A 76 -13.76 -10.89 -1.94
CA PHE A 76 -12.97 -11.75 -2.83
C PHE A 76 -12.88 -11.20 -4.26
N GLU A 77 -13.96 -10.61 -4.75
CA GLU A 77 -14.08 -9.97 -6.06
C GLU A 77 -13.22 -8.70 -6.22
N GLY A 78 -12.77 -8.12 -5.10
CA GLY A 78 -12.03 -6.87 -5.05
C GLY A 78 -12.86 -5.73 -4.44
N GLY A 79 -12.30 -4.54 -4.48
CA GLY A 79 -12.93 -3.37 -3.89
C GLY A 79 -12.08 -2.11 -4.01
N VAL A 80 -12.52 -1.09 -3.31
CA VAL A 80 -11.87 0.22 -3.27
C VAL A 80 -11.53 0.54 -1.82
N ILE A 81 -10.25 0.77 -1.52
CA ILE A 81 -9.85 1.41 -0.27
C ILE A 81 -9.74 2.90 -0.56
N LYS A 82 -10.63 3.70 0.03
CA LYS A 82 -10.65 5.13 -0.22
C LYS A 82 -9.40 5.80 0.31
N LYS A 83 -8.82 6.69 -0.49
CA LYS A 83 -7.71 7.54 -0.07
C LYS A 83 -8.01 8.24 1.26
N THR A 84 -9.23 8.76 1.41
CA THR A 84 -9.68 9.43 2.63
C THR A 84 -9.62 8.52 3.85
N ASP A 85 -9.93 7.23 3.70
CA ASP A 85 -9.90 6.27 4.81
C ASP A 85 -8.46 5.95 5.21
N ILE A 86 -7.56 5.82 4.23
CA ILE A 86 -6.11 5.66 4.47
C ILE A 86 -5.57 6.88 5.21
N MET A 87 -5.89 8.09 4.73
CA MET A 87 -5.43 9.35 5.34
C MET A 87 -6.00 9.55 6.75
N ASN A 88 -7.27 9.20 6.98
CA ASN A 88 -7.88 9.25 8.30
C ASN A 88 -7.21 8.25 9.25
N TRP A 89 -6.95 7.03 8.78
CA TRP A 89 -6.25 6.01 9.57
C TRP A 89 -4.82 6.44 9.94
N LEU A 90 -4.08 7.04 9.00
CA LEU A 90 -2.76 7.61 9.28
C LEU A 90 -2.84 8.76 10.30
N LYS A 91 -3.84 9.63 10.18
CA LYS A 91 -4.08 10.72 11.14
C LYS A 91 -4.42 10.19 12.54
N GLU A 92 -5.22 9.13 12.65
CA GLU A 92 -5.49 8.42 13.91
C GLU A 92 -4.20 7.92 14.58
N LYS A 93 -3.20 7.54 13.77
CA LYS A 93 -1.87 7.10 14.23
C LYS A 93 -0.90 8.25 14.52
N GLY A 94 -1.31 9.51 14.33
CA GLY A 94 -0.43 10.67 14.45
C GLY A 94 0.61 10.78 13.33
N ILE A 95 0.42 10.05 12.22
CA ILE A 95 1.32 10.04 11.08
C ILE A 95 0.85 11.08 10.06
N LYS A 96 1.75 11.99 9.69
CA LYS A 96 1.53 12.91 8.57
C LYS A 96 1.91 12.18 7.28
N ARG A 97 1.26 12.55 6.17
CA ARG A 97 1.70 12.13 4.83
C ARG A 97 3.18 12.52 4.70
N GLY A 98 3.98 11.67 4.07
CA GLY A 98 5.38 11.99 3.85
C GLY A 98 5.49 13.29 3.06
N ASP A 99 5.84 14.39 3.71
CA ASP A 99 6.19 15.65 3.04
C ASP A 99 7.68 15.62 2.59
N ASP A 100 8.44 14.56 2.94
CA ASP A 100 9.89 14.40 2.71
C ASP A 100 10.28 13.61 1.44
N TRP A 101 9.33 13.23 0.58
CA TRP A 101 9.63 12.50 -0.67
C TRP A 101 10.52 13.26 -1.67
N LEU A 102 10.77 14.56 -1.45
CA LEU A 102 11.68 15.36 -2.25
C LEU A 102 13.16 15.21 -1.84
N GLU A 103 13.46 14.78 -0.61
CA GLU A 103 14.84 14.62 -0.13
C GLU A 103 15.42 13.25 -0.53
N ASP A 104 14.64 12.17 -0.41
CA ASP A 104 15.09 10.82 -0.78
C ASP A 104 15.42 10.64 -2.27
N ILE A 105 14.70 11.34 -3.15
CA ILE A 105 15.00 11.36 -4.60
C ILE A 105 16.32 12.11 -4.87
N ARG A 106 16.64 13.15 -4.10
CA ARG A 106 17.90 13.90 -4.29
C ARG A 106 19.12 13.08 -3.88
N CYS A 107 19.01 12.21 -2.88
CA CYS A 107 20.09 11.31 -2.48
C CYS A 107 20.43 10.22 -3.52
N HIS A 108 19.48 9.78 -4.34
CA HIS A 108 19.69 8.65 -5.28
C HIS A 108 20.03 9.06 -6.72
N VAL A 109 20.20 10.35 -7.00
CA VAL A 109 20.59 10.88 -8.33
C VAL A 109 22.04 11.42 -8.33
N GLN A 110 22.77 11.30 -7.21
CA GLN A 110 24.19 11.64 -7.09
C GLN A 110 25.06 10.47 -6.58
N GLY A 111 24.71 9.24 -6.94
CA GLY A 111 25.53 8.04 -6.74
C GLY A 111 26.01 7.46 -8.05
#